data_AF-A0A5K0YQD5-F1
#
_entry.id   AF-A0A5K0YQD5-F1
#
_cell.length_a   1.000
_cell.length_b   1.000
_cell.length_c   1.000
_cell.angle_alpha   90.00
_cell.angle_beta   90.00
_cell.angle_gamma   90.00
#
_symmetry.space_group_name_H-M   'P 1'
#
loop_
_entity.id
_entity.type
_entity.pdbx_description
1 polymer ?
#
loop_
_entity_poly.entity_id
_entity_poly.type
_entity_poly.pdbx_seq_one_letter_code
_entity_poly.pdbx_strand_id
1 'polypeptide(L)' 'LSNADQYPGQHDEVDIEFLGTIPGEPYTLQTNVYIHGTEEKGIGREVKFHLWFDPTADFHNYAILWNPREIV' A
#
# COMPACT_ATOMS: atom_id res chain seq x y z
N LEU A 1 16.53 -10.24 0.21
CA LEU A 1 15.89 -10.18 -1.11
C LEU A 1 14.40 -10.05 -0.85
N SER A 2 13.75 -9.05 -1.47
CA SER A 2 12.30 -8.88 -1.42
C SER A 2 11.61 -9.99 -2.23
N ASN A 3 10.28 -10.07 -2.15
CA ASN A 3 9.53 -10.98 -3.02
C ASN A 3 9.74 -10.61 -4.50
N ALA A 4 9.77 -9.33 -4.84
CA ALA A 4 10.07 -8.81 -6.17
C ALA A 4 11.46 -9.23 -6.69
N ASP A 5 12.48 -9.20 -5.84
CA ASP A 5 13.83 -9.63 -6.23
C ASP A 5 13.89 -11.14 -6.52
N GLN A 6 13.12 -11.94 -5.76
CA GLN A 6 13.12 -13.39 -5.88
C GLN A 6 12.22 -13.89 -7.02
N TYR A 7 11.14 -13.17 -7.32
CA TYR A 7 10.16 -13.50 -8.35
C TYR A 7 9.93 -12.32 -9.31
N PRO A 8 10.94 -11.95 -10.13
CA PRO A 8 10.81 -10.80 -11.03
C PRO A 8 9.60 -10.95 -11.97
N GLY A 9 8.69 -9.97 -11.91
CA GLY A 9 7.46 -9.93 -12.70
C GLY A 9 6.41 -10.99 -12.34
N GLN A 10 6.59 -11.73 -11.25
CA GLN A 10 5.64 -12.72 -10.71
C GLN A 10 5.49 -12.60 -9.20
N HIS A 11 5.86 -11.46 -8.63
CA HIS A 11 5.86 -11.25 -7.20
C HIS A 11 4.48 -10.98 -6.63
N ASP A 12 4.36 -11.20 -5.32
CA ASP A 12 3.24 -10.77 -4.52
C ASP A 12 3.67 -9.54 -3.70
N GLU A 13 2.75 -8.59 -3.52
CA GLU A 13 3.01 -7.33 -2.84
C GLU A 13 1.74 -6.80 -2.16
N VAL A 14 1.93 -6.18 -0.99
CA VAL A 14 0.86 -5.57 -0.18
C VAL A 14 1.36 -4.20 0.27
N ASP A 15 0.62 -3.16 -0.11
CA ASP A 15 1.11 -1.79 -0.03
C ASP A 15 0.36 -0.95 1.00
N ILE A 16 1.11 -0.08 1.68
CA ILE A 16 0.61 1.12 2.33
C ILE A 16 1.42 2.29 1.76
N GLU A 17 0.78 3.15 0.99
CA GLU A 17 1.44 4.27 0.31
C GLU A 17 0.79 5.60 0.70
N PHE A 18 1.61 6.54 1.15
CA PHE A 18 1.20 7.93 1.31
C PHE A 18 1.38 8.65 -0.01
N LEU A 19 0.28 8.98 -0.67
CA LEU A 19 0.32 9.76 -1.89
C LEU A 19 0.57 11.22 -1.52
N GLY A 20 1.64 11.78 -2.07
CA GLY A 20 2.05 13.16 -1.82
C GLY A 20 0.93 14.16 -2.09
N THR A 21 0.92 15.24 -1.32
CA THR A 21 -0.10 16.29 -1.37
C THR A 21 0.52 17.68 -1.54
N ILE A 22 -0.30 18.70 -1.77
CA ILE A 22 0.10 20.11 -1.75
C ILE A 22 -0.25 20.74 -0.38
N PRO A 23 0.42 21.85 0.02
CA PRO A 23 0.13 22.49 1.30
C PRO A 23 -1.35 22.86 1.45
N GLY A 24 -1.97 22.43 2.55
CA GLY A 24 -3.38 22.69 2.86
C GLY A 24 -4.35 21.57 2.44
N GLU A 25 -3.91 20.60 1.63
CA GLU A 25 -4.73 19.46 1.21
C GLU A 25 -4.37 18.19 2.00
N PRO A 26 -5.35 17.35 2.39
CA PRO A 26 -5.08 16.14 3.15
C PRO A 26 -4.31 15.10 2.34
N TYR A 27 -3.41 14.37 3.01
CA TYR A 27 -2.79 13.19 2.41
C TYR A 27 -3.85 12.14 2.05
N THR A 28 -3.58 11.39 0.99
CA THR A 28 -4.33 10.18 0.66
C THR A 28 -3.48 8.97 1.02
N LEU A 29 -4.04 8.06 1.81
CA LEU A 29 -3.45 6.75 2.02
C LEU A 29 -4.05 5.79 1.00
N GLN A 30 -3.18 5.13 0.24
CA GLN A 30 -3.52 4.06 -0.69
C GLN A 30 -3.11 2.72 -0.06
N THR A 31 -4.00 1.74 -0.14
CA THR A 31 -3.67 0.32 0.06
C THR A 31 -3.82 -0.42 -1.26
N ASN A 32 -2.98 -1.43 -1.50
CA ASN A 32 -3.03 -2.23 -2.71
C ASN A 32 -2.61 -3.68 -2.46
N VAL A 33 -3.00 -4.60 -3.35
CA VAL A 33 -2.60 -6.00 -3.32
C VAL A 33 -2.32 -6.50 -4.74
N TYR A 34 -1.05 -6.85 -4.99
CA TYR A 34 -0.61 -7.53 -6.19
C TYR A 34 -0.36 -9.01 -5.92
N ILE A 35 -0.79 -9.85 -6.86
CA ILE A 35 -0.68 -11.31 -6.74
C ILE A 35 -0.12 -11.84 -8.06
N HIS A 36 0.95 -12.60 -8.02
CA HIS A 36 1.61 -13.21 -9.18
C HIS A 36 1.90 -12.19 -10.30
N GLY A 37 2.46 -11.02 -9.94
CA GLY A 37 2.87 -9.98 -10.88
C GLY A 37 1.71 -9.32 -11.62
N THR A 38 0.55 -9.15 -10.97
CA THR A 38 -0.57 -8.40 -11.56
C THR A 38 -0.21 -6.93 -11.83
N GLU A 39 0.76 -6.36 -11.11
CA GLU A 39 1.30 -5.02 -11.32
C GLU A 39 1.85 -4.85 -12.75
N GLU A 40 2.67 -5.80 -13.23
CA GLU A 40 3.25 -5.79 -14.59
C GLU A 40 2.19 -5.81 -15.69
N LYS A 41 0.98 -6.25 -15.35
CA LYS A 41 -0.19 -6.31 -16.25
C LYS A 41 -1.09 -5.08 -16.09
N GLY A 42 -0.73 -4.13 -15.23
CA GLY A 42 -1.50 -2.94 -14.90
C GLY A 42 -2.78 -3.24 -14.10
N ILE A 43 -2.83 -4.34 -13.34
CA ILE A 43 -3.99 -4.75 -12.57
C ILE A 43 -3.72 -4.54 -11.07
N GLY A 44 -4.19 -3.41 -10.56
CA GLY A 44 -4.20 -3.08 -9.14
C GLY A 44 -5.54 -3.38 -8.45
N ARG A 45 -5.52 -3.34 -7.12
CA ARG A 45 -6.66 -3.48 -6.20
C ARG A 45 -6.67 -2.32 -5.20
N GLU A 46 -6.52 -1.11 -5.73
CA GLU A 46 -6.33 0.09 -4.93
C GLU A 46 -7.58 0.45 -4.13
N VAL A 47 -7.39 0.75 -2.84
CA VAL A 47 -8.36 1.49 -2.02
C VAL A 47 -7.69 2.75 -1.48
N LYS A 48 -8.37 3.89 -1.67
CA LYS A 48 -7.87 5.23 -1.31
C LYS A 48 -8.79 5.89 -0.31
N PHE A 49 -8.23 6.50 0.72
CA PHE A 49 -8.99 7.29 1.69
C PHE A 49 -8.13 8.37 2.37
N HIS A 50 -8.81 9.36 2.94
CA HIS A 50 -8.19 10.36 3.81
C HIS A 50 -8.19 9.87 5.26
N LEU A 51 -7.16 10.26 6.01
CA LEU A 51 -7.05 9.98 7.43
C LEU A 51 -7.89 10.99 8.22
N TRP A 52 -8.42 10.56 9.35
CA TRP A 52 -9.18 11.42 10.27
C TRP A 52 -8.28 12.31 11.15
N PHE A 53 -6.98 12.29 10.90
CA PHE A 53 -5.94 13.06 11.58
C PHE A 53 -4.91 13.57 10.56
N ASP A 54 -4.10 14.56 10.95
CA ASP A 54 -2.95 15.02 10.17
C ASP A 54 -1.77 14.06 10.39
N PRO A 55 -1.37 13.25 9.38
CA PRO A 55 -0.30 12.27 9.55
C PRO A 55 1.10 12.90 9.66
N THR A 56 1.22 14.22 9.53
CA THR A 56 2.50 14.95 9.66
C THR A 56 2.70 15.59 11.03
N ALA A 57 1.64 15.67 11.84
CA ALA A 57 1.67 16.35 13.12
C ALA A 57 2.31 15.51 14.24
N ASP A 58 2.22 14.18 14.15
CA ASP A 58 2.85 13.24 15.08
C ASP A 58 3.06 11.86 14.41
N PHE A 59 3.72 10.93 15.08
CA PHE A 59 3.85 9.55 14.64
C PHE A 59 2.56 8.77 14.88
N HIS A 60 2.20 7.94 13.91
CA HIS A 60 1.05 7.04 13.97
C HIS A 60 1.46 5.60 13.59
N ASN A 61 0.69 4.62 14.08
CA ASN A 61 0.94 3.22 13.78
C ASN A 61 0.25 2.82 12.47
N TYR A 62 1.00 2.22 11.57
CA TYR A 62 0.53 1.58 10.35
C TYR A 62 1.07 0.18 10.33
N ALA A 63 0.23 -0.81 10.04
CA ALA A 63 0.61 -2.21 10.08
C ALA A 63 -0.17 -2.99 9.03
N ILE A 64 0.42 -4.10 8.60
CA ILE A 64 -0.23 -5.12 7.79
C ILE A 64 -0.18 -6.42 8.60
N LEU A 65 -1.34 -7.00 8.90
CA LEU A 65 -1.42 -8.39 9.35
C LEU A 65 -1.64 -9.28 8.12
N TRP A 66 -0.68 -10.13 7.82
CA TRP A 66 -0.79 -11.07 6.69
C TRP A 66 -0.68 -12.51 7.18
N ASN A 67 -1.73 -13.30 6.93
CA ASN A 67 -1.76 -14.73 7.20
C ASN A 67 -2.51 -15.49 6.09
N PRO A 68 -2.50 -16.83 6.06
CA PRO A 68 -3.14 -17.60 4.98
C PRO A 68 -4.66 -17.45 4.84
N ARG A 69 -5.35 -16.79 5.79
CA ARG A 69 -6.80 -16.55 5.75
C ARG A 69 -7.14 -15.12 5.32
N GLU A 70 -6.33 -14.15 5.70
CA GLU A 70 -6.67 -12.73 5.52
C GLU A 70 -5.45 -11.80 5.51
N ILE A 71 -5.70 -10.61 4.95
CA ILE A 71 -4.87 -9.41 5.05
C ILE A 71 -5.73 -8.36 5.77
N VAL A 72 -5.20 -7.75 6.83
CA VAL A 72 -5.84 -6.68 7.62
C VAL A 72 -4.91 -5.48 7.74
#